data_AF-A0A359DCV6-F1
#
_entry.id   AF-A0A359DCV6-F1
#
_cell.length_a   1.000
_cell.length_b   1.000
_cell.length_c   1.000
_cell.angle_alpha   90.00
_cell.angle_beta   90.00
_cell.angle_gamma   90.00
#
_symmetry.space_group_name_H-M   'P 1'
#
loop_
_entity.id
_entity.type
_entity.pdbx_description
1 polymer ?
#
loop_
_entity_poly.entity_id
_entity_poly.type
_entity_poly.pdbx_seq_one_letter_code
_entity_poly.pdbx_strand_id
1 'polypeptide(L)'
;MRLRLTRKLIFAVLLGSCLVVTPGFASEPEAGLSSAEQASYLADLKRLYLTQDERQALLAHSNDLLKTYALRAAYQVGQAQRQDLLYQLRLGAPGELLLREETRAQQGTAIAVRNRRLELFGVDPFIRYDCPLSGISCVLHHPADGSPLLTIVRDHQGAAELAKALSFLIRNLQKG
;
A
#
# COMPACT_ATOMS: atom_id res chain seq x y z
N MET A 1 32.94 49.00 -51.28
CA MET A 1 32.27 49.48 -52.51
C MET A 1 31.54 48.32 -53.18
N ARG A 2 30.27 48.55 -53.54
CA ARG A 2 29.44 47.85 -54.55
C ARG A 2 28.79 46.49 -54.20
N LEU A 3 27.55 46.63 -53.73
CA LEU A 3 26.36 45.82 -54.05
C LEU A 3 26.43 45.11 -55.41
N ARG A 4 25.97 43.86 -55.46
CA ARG A 4 25.11 43.34 -56.54
C ARG A 4 24.06 42.38 -55.99
N LEU A 5 22.80 42.81 -56.09
CA LEU A 5 21.57 42.03 -56.01
C LEU A 5 21.48 41.06 -57.19
N THR A 6 20.91 39.86 -57.02
CA THR A 6 20.01 39.20 -57.99
C THR A 6 19.36 37.93 -57.42
N ARG A 7 18.14 38.12 -56.90
CA ARG A 7 16.90 37.35 -57.14
C ARG A 7 17.02 35.98 -57.84
N LYS A 8 16.54 34.91 -57.19
CA LYS A 8 15.75 33.76 -57.73
C LYS A 8 15.34 32.82 -56.56
N LEU A 9 14.05 32.80 -56.23
CA LEU A 9 13.09 31.67 -56.42
C LEU A 9 13.13 30.58 -55.34
N ILE A 10 12.14 30.66 -54.45
CA ILE A 10 11.21 29.59 -54.00
C ILE A 10 11.80 28.18 -53.90
N PHE A 11 11.95 27.69 -52.67
CA PHE A 11 11.57 26.31 -52.33
C PHE A 11 10.98 26.29 -50.92
N ALA A 12 9.72 25.90 -50.84
CA ALA A 12 9.00 25.68 -49.60
C ALA A 12 9.54 24.41 -48.93
N VAL A 13 9.88 24.51 -47.64
CA VAL A 13 10.04 23.37 -46.74
C VAL A 13 9.28 23.68 -45.47
N LEU A 14 8.01 23.28 -45.42
CA LEU A 14 7.22 23.19 -44.20
C LEU A 14 7.61 21.89 -43.50
N LEU A 15 8.45 22.00 -42.47
CA LEU A 15 8.73 20.93 -41.52
C LEU A 15 8.84 21.58 -40.14
N GLY A 16 7.85 21.33 -39.29
CA GLY A 16 7.75 21.97 -37.98
C GLY A 16 6.68 21.35 -37.08
N SER A 17 6.83 20.06 -36.82
CA SER A 17 6.51 19.35 -35.58
C SER A 17 5.21 19.71 -34.83
N CYS A 18 4.19 18.86 -35.00
CA CYS A 18 3.11 18.73 -34.02
C CYS A 18 3.68 18.20 -32.69
N LEU A 19 3.71 19.05 -31.66
CA LEU A 19 3.81 18.61 -30.27
C LEU A 19 2.49 17.92 -29.90
N VAL A 20 2.46 16.59 -29.97
CA VAL A 20 1.38 15.81 -29.36
C VAL A 20 1.62 15.83 -27.86
N VAL A 21 0.94 16.72 -27.15
CA VAL A 21 0.74 16.61 -25.71
C VAL A 21 -0.18 15.41 -25.51
N THR A 22 0.39 14.26 -25.19
CA THR A 22 -0.39 13.15 -24.64
C THR A 22 -0.79 13.53 -23.21
N PRO A 23 -2.09 13.65 -22.87
CA PRO A 23 -2.48 13.69 -21.48
C PRO A 23 -2.04 12.37 -20.85
N GLY A 24 -1.11 12.46 -19.89
CA GLY A 24 -0.74 11.33 -19.04
C GLY A 24 -1.94 10.97 -18.19
N PHE A 25 -2.77 10.05 -18.67
CA PHE A 25 -3.71 9.34 -17.82
C PHE A 25 -2.88 8.50 -16.85
N ALA A 26 -2.91 8.89 -15.58
CA ALA A 26 -2.46 8.04 -14.49
C ALA A 26 -3.27 6.73 -14.58
N SER A 27 -2.57 5.64 -14.85
CA SER A 27 -3.17 4.32 -14.89
C SER A 27 -3.66 3.99 -13.48
N GLU A 28 -4.97 3.87 -13.32
CA GLU A 28 -5.55 3.15 -12.19
C GLU A 28 -4.90 1.77 -12.18
N PRO A 29 -4.28 1.31 -11.07
CA PRO A 29 -3.68 -0.02 -11.07
C PRO A 29 -4.82 -1.02 -11.21
N GLU A 30 -4.90 -1.65 -12.39
CA GLU A 30 -5.77 -2.78 -12.72
C GLU A 30 -5.72 -3.77 -11.55
N ALA A 31 -6.83 -3.82 -10.81
CA ALA A 31 -6.95 -4.56 -9.56
C ALA A 31 -7.12 -6.05 -9.84
N GLY A 32 -6.00 -6.74 -10.04
CA GLY A 32 -5.94 -8.19 -10.03
C GLY A 32 -4.63 -8.70 -10.60
N LEU A 33 -3.83 -9.38 -9.78
CA LEU A 33 -2.77 -10.23 -10.33
C LEU A 33 -3.41 -11.27 -11.25
N SER A 34 -2.76 -11.58 -12.36
CA SER A 34 -3.09 -12.78 -13.12
C SER A 34 -2.97 -14.03 -12.21
N SER A 35 -3.64 -15.11 -12.58
CA SER A 35 -3.58 -16.36 -11.80
C SER A 35 -2.15 -16.88 -11.63
N ALA A 36 -1.29 -16.69 -12.64
CA ALA A 36 0.13 -17.06 -12.59
C ALA A 36 0.94 -16.17 -11.64
N GLU A 37 0.74 -14.85 -11.68
CA GLU A 37 1.41 -13.92 -10.75
C GLU A 37 0.97 -14.13 -9.30
N GLN A 38 -0.32 -14.42 -9.09
CA GLN A 38 -0.82 -14.83 -7.78
C GLN A 38 -0.12 -16.10 -7.28
N ALA A 39 -0.02 -17.13 -8.13
CA ALA A 39 0.59 -18.40 -7.73
C ALA A 39 2.08 -18.22 -7.40
N SER A 40 2.82 -17.44 -8.20
CA SER A 40 4.22 -17.11 -7.94
C SER A 40 4.38 -16.37 -6.62
N TYR A 41 3.58 -15.32 -6.41
CA TYR A 41 3.62 -14.53 -5.18
C TYR A 41 3.41 -15.40 -3.93
N LEU A 42 2.40 -16.27 -3.94
CA LEU A 42 2.14 -17.17 -2.81
C LEU A 42 3.24 -18.22 -2.63
N ALA A 43 3.83 -18.72 -3.71
CA ALA A 43 4.96 -19.64 -3.65
C ALA A 43 6.21 -18.97 -3.04
N ASP A 44 6.46 -17.71 -3.40
CA ASP A 44 7.58 -16.93 -2.88
C ASP A 44 7.41 -16.64 -1.38
N LEU A 45 6.20 -16.27 -0.94
CA LEU A 45 5.92 -16.09 0.48
C LEU A 45 6.07 -17.39 1.28
N LYS A 46 5.54 -18.51 0.77
CA LYS A 46 5.71 -19.83 1.41
C LYS A 46 7.20 -20.18 1.59
N ARG A 47 8.02 -19.90 0.58
CA ARG A 47 9.47 -20.09 0.65
C ARG A 47 10.14 -19.16 1.66
N LEU A 48 9.80 -17.87 1.63
CA LEU A 48 10.36 -16.85 2.54
C LEU A 48 10.07 -17.19 4.01
N TYR A 49 8.85 -17.62 4.29
CA TYR A 49 8.38 -17.94 5.65
C TYR A 49 8.52 -19.42 6.04
N LEU A 50 9.18 -20.22 5.20
CA LEU A 50 9.48 -21.63 5.44
C LEU A 50 8.24 -22.46 5.84
N THR A 51 7.12 -22.22 5.17
CA THR A 51 5.85 -22.91 5.42
C THR A 51 5.20 -23.37 4.12
N GLN A 52 4.39 -24.42 4.19
CA GLN A 52 3.53 -24.87 3.09
C GLN A 52 2.12 -24.28 3.17
N ASP A 53 1.77 -23.67 4.31
CA ASP A 53 0.47 -23.05 4.53
C ASP A 53 0.48 -21.61 4.03
N GLU A 54 -0.31 -21.35 2.97
CA GLU A 54 -0.48 -20.02 2.39
C GLU A 54 -1.03 -19.01 3.39
N ARG A 55 -1.94 -19.43 4.26
CA ARG A 55 -2.55 -18.59 5.30
C ARG A 55 -1.49 -18.16 6.31
N GLN A 56 -0.64 -19.11 6.73
CA GLN A 56 0.45 -18.82 7.65
C GLN A 56 1.49 -17.89 7.01
N ALA A 57 1.85 -18.13 5.75
CA ALA A 57 2.81 -17.29 5.02
C ALA A 57 2.30 -15.84 4.88
N LEU A 58 1.04 -15.66 4.48
CA LEU A 58 0.42 -14.34 4.34
C LEU A 58 0.28 -13.61 5.67
N LEU A 59 -0.06 -14.31 6.75
CA LEU A 59 -0.15 -13.75 8.09
C LEU A 59 1.22 -13.30 8.60
N ALA A 60 2.25 -14.12 8.41
CA ALA A 60 3.61 -13.80 8.80
C ALA A 60 4.12 -12.59 8.00
N HIS A 61 3.89 -12.58 6.69
CA HIS A 61 4.24 -11.45 5.82
C HIS A 61 3.57 -10.14 6.24
N SER A 62 2.26 -10.18 6.47
CA SER A 62 1.52 -9.00 6.91
C SER A 62 2.06 -8.47 8.25
N ASN A 63 2.39 -9.34 9.21
CA ASN A 63 2.96 -8.93 10.49
C ASN A 63 4.38 -8.34 10.37
N ASP A 64 5.21 -8.87 9.48
CA ASP A 64 6.55 -8.31 9.24
C ASP A 64 6.48 -6.93 8.59
N LEU A 65 5.56 -6.74 7.64
CA LEU A 65 5.29 -5.43 7.05
C LEU A 65 4.79 -4.44 8.12
N LEU A 66 3.85 -4.85 8.98
CA LEU A 66 3.35 -4.00 10.08
C LEU A 66 4.45 -3.62 11.07
N LYS A 67 5.39 -4.52 11.34
CA LYS A 67 6.55 -4.24 12.19
C LYS A 67 7.52 -3.28 11.52
N THR A 68 7.79 -3.48 10.23
CA THR A 68 8.72 -2.69 9.42
C THR A 68 8.23 -1.27 9.22
N TYR A 69 6.94 -1.12 8.90
CA TYR A 69 6.30 0.17 8.60
C TYR A 69 5.52 0.76 9.78
N ALA A 70 5.84 0.34 11.01
CA ALA A 70 5.22 0.89 12.20
C ALA A 70 5.38 2.42 12.29
N LEU A 71 4.31 3.14 12.61
CA LEU A 71 4.39 4.58 12.83
C LEU A 71 4.97 4.85 14.23
N ARG A 72 6.28 5.05 14.28
CA ARG A 72 7.02 5.36 15.52
C ARG A 72 6.95 6.82 15.90
N ALA A 73 7.11 7.11 17.19
CA ALA A 73 7.22 8.47 17.73
C ALA A 73 8.36 9.26 17.08
N ALA A 74 9.43 8.57 16.64
CA ALA A 74 10.57 9.18 15.95
C ALA A 74 10.21 9.84 14.61
N TYR A 75 9.17 9.35 13.91
CA TYR A 75 8.70 9.95 12.65
C TYR A 75 7.75 11.14 12.86
N GLN A 76 7.25 11.34 14.08
CA GLN A 76 6.23 12.33 14.42
C GLN A 76 6.83 13.65 14.92
N VAL A 77 7.95 14.08 14.36
CA VAL A 77 8.64 15.32 14.80
C VAL A 77 7.70 16.53 14.66
N GLY A 78 7.64 17.36 15.69
CA GLY A 78 6.79 18.55 15.73
C GLY A 78 5.32 18.29 16.11
N GLN A 79 4.91 17.04 16.31
CA GLN A 79 3.59 16.70 16.82
C GLN A 79 3.54 16.85 18.35
N ALA A 80 2.41 17.34 18.88
CA ALA A 80 2.22 17.55 20.32
C ALA A 80 2.21 16.22 21.09
N GLN A 81 1.57 15.18 20.54
CA GLN A 81 1.46 13.86 21.16
C GLN A 81 2.15 12.81 20.28
N ARG A 82 3.43 12.57 20.56
CA ARG A 82 4.23 11.54 19.85
C ARG A 82 4.06 10.19 20.53
N GLN A 83 3.74 9.17 19.74
CA GLN A 83 3.54 7.81 20.25
C GLN A 83 3.97 6.77 19.23
N ASP A 84 4.47 5.63 19.70
CA ASP A 84 4.58 4.46 18.83
C ASP A 84 3.19 3.86 18.63
N LEU A 85 2.86 3.53 17.39
CA LEU A 85 1.66 2.83 16.99
C LEU A 85 2.05 1.50 16.34
N LEU A 86 1.75 0.41 17.02
CA LEU A 86 2.15 -0.94 16.66
C LEU A 86 0.93 -1.82 16.44
N TYR A 87 1.02 -2.70 15.45
CA TYR A 87 -0.05 -3.63 15.12
C TYR A 87 0.45 -5.06 15.10
N GLN A 88 -0.43 -5.98 15.46
CA GLN A 88 -0.22 -7.40 15.31
C GLN A 88 -1.52 -8.08 14.89
N LEU A 89 -1.43 -8.94 13.89
CA LEU A 89 -2.51 -9.76 13.37
C LEU A 89 -2.40 -11.19 13.91
N ARG A 90 -3.55 -11.78 14.25
CA ARG A 90 -3.69 -13.19 14.62
C ARG A 90 -4.94 -13.77 13.98
N LEU A 91 -4.93 -15.07 13.67
CA LEU A 91 -6.12 -15.77 13.22
C LEU A 91 -7.10 -15.92 14.39
N GLY A 92 -8.38 -15.69 14.13
CA GLY A 92 -9.48 -15.94 15.07
C GLY A 92 -10.19 -17.26 14.77
N ALA A 93 -11.51 -17.28 14.97
CA ALA A 93 -12.36 -18.35 14.44
C ALA A 93 -12.37 -18.34 12.89
N PRO A 94 -12.98 -19.35 12.22
CA PRO A 94 -13.12 -19.33 10.77
C PRO A 94 -13.75 -18.02 10.27
N GLY A 95 -13.11 -17.38 9.29
CA GLY A 95 -13.55 -16.07 8.77
C GLY A 95 -13.26 -14.87 9.69
N GLU A 96 -12.53 -15.04 10.79
CA GLU A 96 -12.16 -13.96 11.69
C GLU A 96 -10.66 -13.63 11.63
N LEU A 97 -10.35 -12.33 11.65
CA LEU A 97 -9.00 -11.81 11.85
C LEU A 97 -8.96 -10.93 13.10
N LEU A 98 -8.03 -11.23 14.01
CA LEU A 98 -7.83 -10.49 15.24
C LEU A 98 -6.71 -9.47 15.04
N LEU A 99 -7.02 -8.20 15.28
CA LEU A 99 -6.10 -7.08 15.20
C LEU A 99 -5.83 -6.54 16.60
N ARG A 100 -4.59 -6.67 17.07
CA ARG A 100 -4.09 -5.98 18.25
C ARG A 100 -3.41 -4.69 17.81
N GLU A 101 -3.81 -3.59 18.43
CA GLU A 101 -3.17 -2.29 18.34
C GLU A 101 -2.55 -1.96 19.69
N GLU A 102 -1.31 -1.51 19.69
CA GLU A 102 -0.60 -1.01 20.87
C GLU A 102 -0.13 0.42 20.59
N THR A 103 -0.52 1.34 21.46
CA THR A 103 0.00 2.70 21.49
C THR A 103 0.90 2.89 22.71
N ARG A 104 2.09 3.43 22.48
CA ARG A 104 3.07 3.71 23.54
C ARG A 104 3.47 5.16 23.48
N ALA A 105 3.19 5.91 24.55
CA ALA A 105 3.61 7.30 24.64
C ALA A 105 5.15 7.39 24.60
N GLN A 106 5.68 8.42 23.94
CA GLN A 106 7.13 8.64 23.94
C GLN A 106 7.64 9.03 25.34
N GLN A 107 6.81 9.70 26.13
CA GLN A 107 7.09 10.12 27.49
C GLN A 107 6.20 9.33 28.46
N GLY A 108 6.83 8.75 29.49
CA GLY A 108 6.15 7.89 30.47
C GLY A 108 6.10 6.41 30.08
N THR A 109 5.52 5.59 30.94
CA THR A 109 5.39 4.13 30.76
C THR A 109 4.00 3.70 30.30
N ALA A 110 3.17 4.65 29.87
CA ALA A 110 1.79 4.39 29.47
C ALA A 110 1.76 3.61 28.14
N ILE A 111 1.26 2.38 28.21
CA ILE A 111 0.95 1.52 27.08
C ILE A 111 -0.57 1.33 27.07
N ALA A 112 -1.23 1.69 25.98
CA ALA A 112 -2.62 1.37 25.75
C ALA A 112 -2.71 0.28 24.67
N VAL A 113 -3.62 -0.67 24.89
CA VAL A 113 -3.82 -1.83 24.02
C VAL A 113 -5.28 -1.90 23.64
N ARG A 114 -5.55 -2.03 22.35
CA ARG A 114 -6.88 -2.26 21.81
C ARG A 114 -6.89 -3.52 20.97
N ASN A 115 -7.82 -4.42 21.22
CA ASN A 115 -8.04 -5.59 20.36
C ASN A 115 -9.34 -5.38 19.58
N ARG A 116 -9.29 -5.66 18.29
CA ARG A 116 -10.43 -5.62 17.36
C ARG A 116 -10.55 -6.98 16.70
N ARG A 117 -11.79 -7.41 16.51
CA ARG A 117 -12.11 -8.60 15.73
C ARG A 117 -12.75 -8.15 14.43
N LEU A 118 -12.24 -8.66 13.32
CA LEU A 118 -12.71 -8.36 11.98
C LEU A 118 -13.45 -9.58 11.46
N GLU A 119 -14.76 -9.44 11.25
CA GLU A 119 -15.59 -10.45 10.60
C GLU A 119 -15.42 -10.31 9.09
N LEU A 120 -14.91 -11.35 8.42
CA LEU A 120 -14.52 -11.27 7.02
C LEU A 120 -15.51 -11.92 6.06
N PHE A 121 -16.51 -12.65 6.54
CA PHE A 121 -17.51 -13.22 5.63
C PHE A 121 -18.40 -12.11 5.03
N GLY A 122 -18.57 -12.15 3.71
CA GLY A 122 -19.41 -11.19 2.99
C GLY A 122 -18.80 -9.80 2.78
N VAL A 123 -17.57 -9.56 3.24
CA VAL A 123 -16.85 -8.29 2.99
C VAL A 123 -16.04 -8.36 1.69
N ASP A 124 -15.83 -7.22 1.05
CA ASP A 124 -14.90 -7.10 -0.07
C ASP A 124 -13.48 -7.48 0.41
N PRO A 125 -12.82 -8.50 -0.18
CA PRO A 125 -11.48 -8.87 0.26
C PRO A 125 -10.41 -7.83 -0.05
N PHE A 126 -10.66 -6.83 -0.89
CA PHE A 126 -9.64 -5.87 -1.31
C PHE A 126 -9.46 -4.74 -0.28
N ILE A 127 -8.30 -4.72 0.36
CA ILE A 127 -7.89 -3.63 1.25
C ILE A 127 -7.50 -2.42 0.42
N ARG A 128 -8.21 -1.32 0.63
CA ARG A 128 -7.88 0.00 0.08
C ARG A 128 -6.98 0.76 1.03
N TYR A 129 -6.19 1.68 0.49
CA TYR A 129 -5.33 2.53 1.30
C TYR A 129 -5.21 3.92 0.67
N ASP A 130 -5.04 4.91 1.54
CA ASP A 130 -4.64 6.26 1.16
C ASP A 130 -3.22 6.50 1.63
N CYS A 131 -2.32 6.78 0.69
CA CYS A 131 -0.98 7.24 1.00
C CYS A 131 -0.71 8.59 0.32
N PRO A 132 -0.99 9.72 0.99
CA PRO A 132 -0.85 11.05 0.40
C PRO A 132 0.61 11.39 0.09
N LEU A 133 0.82 12.30 -0.87
CA LEU A 133 2.16 12.79 -1.24
C LEU A 133 2.84 13.59 -0.12
N SER A 134 2.04 14.17 0.78
CA SER A 134 2.49 14.92 1.95
C SER A 134 2.03 14.24 3.25
N GLY A 135 2.71 14.56 4.36
CA GLY A 135 2.48 13.92 5.65
C GLY A 135 3.43 12.76 5.93
N ILE A 136 3.17 12.04 7.02
CA ILE A 136 4.09 11.02 7.57
C ILE A 136 3.50 9.61 7.64
N SER A 137 2.25 9.44 7.20
CA SER A 137 1.55 8.16 7.30
C SER A 137 0.76 7.81 6.05
N CYS A 138 0.62 6.51 5.81
CA CYS A 138 -0.45 5.95 4.97
C CYS A 138 -1.53 5.33 5.88
N VAL A 139 -2.78 5.31 5.43
CA VAL A 139 -3.91 4.70 6.14
C VAL A 139 -4.48 3.56 5.30
N LEU A 140 -4.62 2.37 5.87
CA LEU A 140 -5.32 1.24 5.27
C LEU A 140 -6.73 1.19 5.86
N HIS A 141 -7.72 0.94 5.01
CA HIS A 141 -9.14 1.04 5.36
C HIS A 141 -9.77 -0.32 5.63
N HIS A 142 -10.76 -0.31 6.51
CA HIS A 142 -11.53 -1.46 6.87
C HIS A 142 -12.40 -1.90 5.68
N PRO A 143 -12.35 -3.18 5.27
CA PRO A 143 -12.98 -3.63 4.03
C PRO A 143 -14.51 -3.58 4.03
N ALA A 144 -15.14 -3.62 5.21
CA ALA A 144 -16.61 -3.61 5.31
C ALA A 144 -17.24 -2.22 5.20
N ASP A 145 -16.59 -1.18 5.71
CA ASP A 145 -17.18 0.16 5.90
C ASP A 145 -16.29 1.32 5.45
N GLY A 146 -15.05 1.05 5.04
CA GLY A 146 -14.08 2.06 4.61
C GLY A 146 -13.49 2.90 5.74
N SER A 147 -13.78 2.58 7.00
CA SER A 147 -13.21 3.32 8.15
C SER A 147 -11.71 3.05 8.30
N PRO A 148 -10.92 3.95 8.92
CA PRO A 148 -9.49 3.70 9.14
C PRO A 148 -9.23 2.43 9.96
N LEU A 149 -8.54 1.45 9.37
CA LEU A 149 -8.17 0.21 10.03
C LEU A 149 -6.78 0.31 10.66
N LEU A 150 -5.78 0.67 9.85
CA LEU A 150 -4.35 0.70 10.22
C LEU A 150 -3.73 2.01 9.76
N THR A 151 -2.80 2.54 10.54
CA THR A 151 -1.97 3.68 10.15
C THR A 151 -0.50 3.30 10.22
N ILE A 152 0.17 3.31 9.08
CA ILE A 152 1.61 2.99 8.96
C ILE A 152 2.41 4.24 8.62
N VAL A 153 3.73 4.20 8.82
CA VAL A 153 4.61 5.26 8.32
C VAL A 153 4.48 5.39 6.80
N ARG A 154 4.66 6.61 6.29
CA ARG A 154 4.52 6.88 4.86
C ARG A 154 5.59 6.15 4.04
N ASP A 155 5.18 5.05 3.43
CA ASP A 155 5.92 4.32 2.42
C ASP A 155 4.93 3.79 1.38
N HIS A 156 5.00 4.31 0.15
CA HIS A 156 4.05 3.95 -0.90
C HIS A 156 4.14 2.47 -1.31
N GLN A 157 5.36 1.92 -1.34
CA GLN A 157 5.57 0.52 -1.70
C GLN A 157 5.15 -0.40 -0.56
N GLY A 158 5.49 -0.05 0.67
CA GLY A 158 5.10 -0.75 1.88
C GLY A 158 3.58 -0.77 2.07
N ALA A 159 2.89 0.34 1.82
CA ALA A 159 1.43 0.40 1.85
C ALA A 159 0.78 -0.48 0.78
N ALA A 160 1.28 -0.42 -0.46
CA ALA A 160 0.79 -1.25 -1.55
C ALA A 160 0.99 -2.75 -1.27
N GLU A 161 2.16 -3.14 -0.79
CA GLU A 161 2.47 -4.53 -0.48
C GLU A 161 1.67 -5.05 0.73
N LEU A 162 1.49 -4.23 1.77
CA LEU A 162 0.65 -4.59 2.90
C LEU A 162 -0.81 -4.73 2.49
N ALA A 163 -1.35 -3.79 1.71
CA ALA A 163 -2.72 -3.87 1.21
C ALA A 163 -2.93 -5.12 0.35
N LYS A 164 -1.96 -5.44 -0.52
CA LYS A 164 -1.93 -6.67 -1.30
C LYS A 164 -1.95 -7.90 -0.38
N ALA A 165 -0.97 -8.05 0.50
CA ALA A 165 -0.84 -9.20 1.41
C ALA A 165 -2.12 -9.44 2.24
N LEU A 166 -2.70 -8.36 2.80
CA LEU A 166 -3.95 -8.43 3.55
C LEU A 166 -5.13 -8.86 2.67
N SER A 167 -5.20 -8.38 1.43
CA SER A 167 -6.27 -8.78 0.52
C SER A 167 -6.22 -10.27 0.18
N PHE A 168 -5.01 -10.81 -0.03
CA PHE A 168 -4.80 -12.24 -0.21
C PHE A 168 -5.17 -13.03 1.05
N LEU A 169 -4.78 -12.54 2.23
CA LEU A 169 -5.09 -13.16 3.52
C LEU A 169 -6.61 -13.23 3.75
N ILE A 170 -7.32 -12.12 3.57
CA ILE A 170 -8.78 -12.05 3.76
C ILE A 170 -9.48 -13.03 2.82
N ARG A 171 -9.13 -13.02 1.54
CA ARG A 171 -9.70 -13.97 0.56
C ARG A 171 -9.39 -15.44 0.91
N ASN A 172 -8.22 -15.73 1.48
CA ASN A 172 -7.91 -17.08 1.95
C ASN A 172 -8.77 -17.48 3.16
N LEU A 173 -8.98 -16.57 4.11
CA LEU A 173 -9.82 -16.80 5.29
C LEU A 173 -11.31 -16.97 4.97
N GLN A 174 -11.78 -16.33 3.91
CA GLN A 174 -13.17 -16.46 3.42
C GLN A 174 -13.47 -17.83 2.77
N LYS A 175 -12.44 -18.58 2.34
CA LYS A 175 -12.62 -19.86 1.64
C LYS A 175 -12.81 -21.07 2.57
N GLY A 176 -12.61 -20.90 3.88
CA GLY A 176 -12.57 -22.00 4.87
C GLY A 176 -11.17 -22.57 5.03
#